data_AF-A0A523UIU4-F1
#
_entry.id   AF-A0A523UIU4-F1
#
_cell.length_a   1.000
_cell.length_b   1.000
_cell.length_c   1.000
_cell.angle_alpha   90.00
_cell.angle_beta   90.00
_cell.angle_gamma   90.00
#
_symmetry.space_group_name_H-M   'P 1'
#
loop_
_entity.id
_entity.type
_entity.pdbx_description
1 polymer ?
#
loop_
_entity_poly.entity_id
_entity_poly.type
_entity_poly.pdbx_seq_one_letter_code
_entity_poly.pdbx_strand_id
1 'polypeptide(L)'
;VREFTPGQVFTLEGGFQPYPKPSDPVPSFETPEQAAKILRELLETAVKRCMSDGAVDGMLLSGGLDSSVIALLATKHHPGINTFVVGMANQDDMPRAREMAGLIGSNHHEKLLSVGDVTRVLASAIYYLESFEDSCVHGAVAHYLAAEFAAANGTTCMLCGEGADEFLGGYHELKQAGSKAEVDEVTDYLISNAYHTGLQRLDRAFNAHSIEYRPPFLDRHVTNFCRNIPHEWKQFGSNKIEKWILRKAFAADLPESIANRVKSPFASGAGIDKITKEIAEQRISQEELDRNPEADSGLRFNSLAELYYYRIFKELFPDPSYSRLVIRWDPFQRR
;
A
#
# COMPACT_ATOMS: atom_id res chain seq x y z
N VAL A 1 2.67 13.24 -22.92
CA VAL A 1 3.37 12.35 -21.97
C VAL A 1 2.95 10.90 -22.21
N ARG A 2 3.86 9.92 -22.03
CA ARG A 2 3.57 8.47 -22.05
C ARG A 2 4.37 7.81 -20.94
N GLU A 3 3.74 6.90 -20.22
CA GLU A 3 4.39 6.15 -19.15
C GLU A 3 5.26 5.00 -19.67
N PHE A 4 6.36 4.75 -18.96
CA PHE A 4 7.21 3.57 -19.14
C PHE A 4 6.68 2.45 -18.24
N THR A 5 6.06 1.43 -18.83
CA THR A 5 5.38 0.39 -18.01
C THR A 5 6.37 -0.60 -17.38
N PRO A 6 6.03 -1.19 -16.22
CA PRO A 6 6.90 -2.13 -15.53
C PRO A 6 7.26 -3.36 -16.37
N GLY A 7 8.49 -3.85 -16.19
CA GLY A 7 8.96 -5.06 -16.87
C GLY A 7 9.20 -4.86 -18.37
N GLN A 8 9.48 -3.64 -18.81
CA GLN A 8 9.91 -3.34 -20.17
C GLN A 8 11.35 -2.79 -20.21
N VAL A 9 11.96 -2.86 -21.39
CA VAL A 9 13.18 -2.15 -21.76
C VAL A 9 12.84 -1.27 -22.96
N PHE A 10 13.38 -0.06 -23.01
CA PHE A 10 13.29 0.80 -24.19
C PHE A 10 14.65 0.94 -24.85
N THR A 11 14.71 0.70 -26.15
CA THR A 11 15.90 0.97 -26.98
C THR A 11 15.53 1.90 -28.14
N LEU A 12 16.50 2.70 -28.61
CA LEU A 12 16.25 3.63 -29.74
C LEU A 12 15.90 2.89 -31.03
N GLU A 13 16.45 1.70 -31.25
CA GLU A 13 16.21 0.89 -32.46
C GLU A 13 14.94 0.03 -32.33
N GLY A 14 14.73 -0.59 -31.16
CA GLY A 14 13.70 -1.61 -30.95
C GLY A 14 12.44 -1.13 -30.23
N GLY A 15 12.41 0.13 -29.78
CA GLY A 15 11.32 0.68 -28.98
C GLY A 15 11.15 -0.06 -27.64
N PHE A 16 9.90 -0.15 -27.16
CA PHE A 16 9.55 -0.89 -25.96
C PHE A 16 9.53 -2.40 -26.22
N GLN A 17 10.27 -3.15 -25.40
CA GLN A 17 10.35 -4.61 -25.46
C GLN A 17 10.16 -5.20 -24.06
N PRO A 18 9.55 -6.39 -23.92
CA PRO A 18 9.45 -7.06 -22.62
C PRO A 18 10.84 -7.38 -22.05
N TYR A 19 11.03 -7.09 -20.77
CA TYR A 19 12.19 -7.53 -20.02
C TYR A 19 12.07 -9.04 -19.71
N PRO A 20 13.06 -9.87 -20.08
CA PRO A 20 13.01 -11.30 -19.80
C PRO A 20 13.09 -11.54 -18.29
N LYS A 21 12.00 -12.09 -17.72
CA LYS A 21 11.93 -12.39 -16.29
C LYS A 21 12.89 -13.54 -15.94
N PRO A 22 13.74 -13.39 -14.90
CA PRO A 22 14.56 -14.49 -14.41
C PRO A 22 13.69 -15.67 -13.98
N SER A 23 14.12 -16.89 -14.26
CA SER A 23 13.51 -18.11 -13.75
C SER A 23 14.12 -18.44 -12.39
N ASP A 24 13.57 -17.87 -11.33
CA ASP A 24 13.99 -18.20 -9.96
C ASP A 24 13.29 -19.50 -9.52
N PRO A 25 14.01 -20.45 -8.89
CA PRO A 25 13.39 -21.65 -8.36
C PRO A 25 12.40 -21.27 -7.26
N VAL A 26 11.18 -21.80 -7.35
CA VAL A 26 10.15 -21.65 -6.33
C VAL A 26 10.12 -22.90 -5.46
N PRO A 27 10.25 -22.79 -4.13
CA PRO A 27 10.17 -23.94 -3.23
C PRO A 27 8.82 -24.66 -3.37
N SER A 28 8.84 -25.99 -3.45
CA SER A 28 7.64 -26.82 -3.45
C SER A 28 7.06 -26.98 -2.05
N PHE A 29 5.75 -27.14 -1.95
CA PHE A 29 5.02 -27.42 -0.72
C PHE A 29 3.80 -28.28 -1.03
N GLU A 30 3.37 -29.08 -0.06
CA GLU A 30 2.20 -29.94 -0.15
C GLU A 30 1.13 -29.54 0.87
N THR A 31 1.53 -28.88 1.98
CA THR A 31 0.61 -28.49 3.06
C THR A 31 0.68 -27.00 3.38
N PRO A 32 -0.39 -26.43 3.97
CA PRO A 32 -0.38 -25.07 4.49
C PRO A 32 0.72 -24.81 5.53
N GLU A 33 1.07 -25.80 6.35
CA GLU A 33 2.14 -25.68 7.35
C GLU A 33 3.51 -25.50 6.70
N GLN A 34 3.79 -26.30 5.65
CA GLN A 34 5.01 -26.14 4.86
C GLN A 34 5.03 -24.78 4.16
N ALA A 35 3.91 -24.39 3.54
CA ALA A 35 3.82 -23.10 2.86
C ALA A 35 4.02 -21.91 3.81
N ALA A 36 3.45 -21.96 5.02
CA ALA A 36 3.63 -20.93 6.04
C ALA A 36 5.09 -20.84 6.51
N LYS A 37 5.75 -21.98 6.72
CA LYS A 37 7.17 -22.03 7.08
C LYS A 37 8.06 -21.42 5.99
N ILE A 38 7.85 -21.81 4.74
CA ILE A 38 8.61 -21.27 3.61
C ILE A 38 8.37 -19.76 3.46
N LEU A 39 7.11 -19.30 3.58
CA LEU A 39 6.79 -17.87 3.53
C LEU A 39 7.55 -17.08 4.61
N ARG A 40 7.61 -17.60 5.84
CA ARG A 40 8.40 -16.99 6.93
C ARG A 40 9.88 -16.89 6.56
N GLU A 41 10.49 -17.98 6.11
CA GLU A 41 11.92 -18.02 5.75
C GLU A 41 12.26 -17.06 4.59
N LEU A 42 11.37 -16.97 3.60
CA LEU A 42 11.51 -16.04 2.48
C LEU A 42 11.39 -14.58 2.94
N LEU A 43 10.44 -14.26 3.82
CA LEU A 43 10.29 -12.92 4.38
C LEU A 43 11.47 -12.55 5.29
N GLU A 44 11.97 -13.47 6.11
CA GLU A 44 13.19 -13.28 6.90
C GLU A 44 14.39 -12.95 5.99
N THR A 45 14.53 -13.67 4.89
CA THR A 45 15.58 -13.42 3.90
C THR A 45 15.40 -12.08 3.19
N ALA A 46 14.16 -11.73 2.82
CA ALA A 46 13.83 -10.48 2.15
C ALA A 46 14.13 -9.27 3.05
N VAL A 47 13.71 -9.31 4.32
CA VAL A 47 14.00 -8.25 5.30
C VAL A 47 15.51 -8.11 5.51
N LYS A 48 16.22 -9.23 5.72
CA LYS A 48 17.69 -9.21 5.85
C LYS A 48 18.37 -8.57 4.64
N ARG A 49 17.90 -8.88 3.43
CA ARG A 49 18.42 -8.30 2.18
C ARG A 49 18.16 -6.79 2.13
N CYS A 50 16.94 -6.36 2.43
CA CYS A 50 16.57 -4.96 2.50
C CYS A 50 17.35 -4.17 3.55
N MET A 51 17.97 -4.81 4.55
CA MET A 51 18.75 -4.14 5.60
C MET A 51 20.27 -4.34 5.46
N SER A 52 20.72 -5.04 4.41
CA SER A 52 22.09 -5.55 4.32
C SER A 52 23.18 -4.48 4.15
N ASP A 53 22.82 -3.30 3.67
CA ASP A 53 23.71 -2.15 3.49
C ASP A 53 23.74 -1.21 4.72
N GLY A 54 22.94 -1.49 5.75
CA GLY A 54 22.86 -0.66 6.96
C GLY A 54 22.14 0.68 6.77
N ALA A 55 21.52 0.94 5.62
CA ALA A 55 20.84 2.21 5.36
C ALA A 55 19.51 2.34 6.13
N VAL A 56 18.81 1.23 6.34
CA VAL A 56 17.48 1.20 6.97
C VAL A 56 17.53 1.67 8.43
N ASP A 57 16.93 2.84 8.67
CA ASP A 57 16.90 3.54 9.96
C ASP A 57 15.49 3.77 10.52
N GLY A 58 14.44 3.40 9.75
CA GLY A 58 13.06 3.49 10.21
C GLY A 58 12.09 2.50 9.57
N MET A 59 10.83 2.53 10.02
CA MET A 59 9.72 1.84 9.38
C MET A 59 8.36 2.41 9.75
N LEU A 60 7.37 2.24 8.87
CA LEU A 60 5.98 2.51 9.21
C LEU A 60 5.40 1.36 10.05
N LEU A 61 4.75 1.70 11.16
CA LEU A 61 4.12 0.75 12.06
C LEU A 61 2.67 1.16 12.33
N SER A 62 1.73 0.62 11.56
CA SER A 62 0.29 0.88 11.75
C SER A 62 -0.38 -0.06 12.79
N GLY A 63 0.34 -1.05 13.31
CA GLY A 63 -0.26 -2.14 14.08
C GLY A 63 -1.19 -3.05 13.24
N GLY A 64 -1.08 -2.98 11.91
CA GLY A 64 -1.66 -3.96 10.99
C GLY A 64 -0.80 -5.22 10.91
N LEU A 65 -1.35 -6.31 10.38
CA LEU A 65 -0.64 -7.57 10.22
C LEU A 65 0.69 -7.40 9.46
N ASP A 66 0.65 -6.70 8.33
CA ASP A 66 1.78 -6.64 7.40
C ASP A 66 2.96 -5.85 7.96
N SER A 67 2.70 -4.64 8.45
CA SER A 67 3.71 -3.80 9.10
C SER A 67 4.26 -4.45 10.36
N SER A 68 3.44 -5.15 11.14
CA SER A 68 3.88 -5.86 12.35
C SER A 68 4.80 -7.04 12.03
N VAL A 69 4.52 -7.81 10.98
CA VAL A 69 5.40 -8.89 10.52
C VAL A 69 6.77 -8.33 10.11
N ILE A 70 6.79 -7.27 9.30
CA ILE A 70 8.06 -6.64 8.88
C ILE A 70 8.80 -6.06 10.10
N ALA A 71 8.09 -5.45 11.04
CA ALA A 71 8.68 -4.91 12.27
C ALA A 71 9.33 -5.99 13.13
N LEU A 72 8.63 -7.09 13.38
CA LEU A 72 9.15 -8.24 14.11
C LEU A 72 10.43 -8.80 13.48
N LEU A 73 10.49 -8.85 12.15
CA LEU A 73 11.65 -9.37 11.45
C LEU A 73 12.82 -8.38 11.43
N ALA A 74 12.55 -7.09 11.27
CA ALA A 74 13.57 -6.05 11.20
C ALA A 74 14.31 -5.85 12.52
N THR A 75 13.63 -5.98 13.66
CA THR A 75 14.26 -5.80 14.99
C THR A 75 15.31 -6.87 15.31
N LYS A 76 15.28 -8.02 14.63
CA LYS A 76 16.37 -9.02 14.70
C LYS A 76 17.69 -8.50 14.14
N HIS A 77 17.64 -7.51 13.24
CA HIS A 77 18.79 -6.92 12.55
C HIS A 77 19.13 -5.51 13.05
N HIS A 78 18.13 -4.77 13.51
CA HIS A 78 18.30 -3.44 14.09
C HIS A 78 17.44 -3.30 15.36
N PRO A 79 17.93 -3.79 16.52
CA PRO A 79 17.25 -3.57 17.80
C PRO A 79 17.10 -2.08 18.08
N GLY A 80 15.90 -1.64 18.48
CA GLY A 80 15.63 -0.21 18.73
C GLY A 80 15.42 0.64 17.49
N ILE A 81 15.21 0.05 16.31
CA ILE A 81 14.85 0.78 15.07
C ILE A 81 13.71 1.77 15.31
N ASN A 82 13.74 2.91 14.60
CA ASN A 82 12.66 3.88 14.68
C ASN A 82 11.38 3.35 14.04
N THR A 83 10.25 3.46 14.73
CA THR A 83 8.94 3.11 14.18
C THR A 83 8.03 4.34 14.18
N PHE A 84 7.31 4.56 13.10
CA PHE A 84 6.48 5.74 12.92
C PHE A 84 5.02 5.37 12.68
N VAL A 85 4.12 6.07 13.36
CA VAL A 85 2.68 6.03 13.09
C VAL A 85 2.09 7.44 13.06
N VAL A 86 1.19 7.66 12.12
CA VAL A 86 0.39 8.88 12.03
C VAL A 86 -1.08 8.50 12.06
N GLY A 87 -1.91 9.33 12.67
CA GLY A 87 -3.35 9.10 12.71
C GLY A 87 -4.13 10.25 13.30
N MET A 88 -5.42 10.32 12.98
CA MET A 88 -6.37 11.21 13.62
C MET A 88 -6.69 10.73 15.05
N ALA A 89 -7.24 11.61 15.87
CA ALA A 89 -7.69 11.24 17.21
C ALA A 89 -8.72 10.11 17.17
N ASN A 90 -8.66 9.21 18.16
CA ASN A 90 -9.57 8.08 18.34
C ASN A 90 -9.57 7.06 17.19
N GLN A 91 -8.50 7.00 16.40
CA GLN A 91 -8.31 5.92 15.42
C GLN A 91 -7.55 4.73 16.01
N ASP A 92 -7.82 3.55 15.48
CA ASP A 92 -7.34 2.30 16.07
C ASP A 92 -5.84 2.01 15.83
N ASP A 93 -5.23 2.62 14.82
CA ASP A 93 -3.86 2.23 14.42
C ASP A 93 -2.83 2.64 15.47
N MET A 94 -2.97 3.80 16.12
CA MET A 94 -1.99 4.27 17.12
C MET A 94 -1.92 3.37 18.37
N PRO A 95 -3.04 2.98 19.03
CA PRO A 95 -2.98 2.02 20.14
C PRO A 95 -2.32 0.69 19.78
N ARG A 96 -2.59 0.14 18.58
CA ARG A 96 -2.02 -1.14 18.13
C ARG A 96 -0.55 -1.00 17.74
N ALA A 97 -0.18 0.10 17.11
CA ALA A 97 1.21 0.43 16.82
C ALA A 97 2.04 0.48 18.11
N ARG A 98 1.49 1.09 19.17
CA ARG A 98 2.12 1.14 20.50
C ARG A 98 2.27 -0.23 21.15
N GLU A 99 1.25 -1.09 21.05
CA GLU A 99 1.32 -2.48 21.51
C GLU A 99 2.46 -3.23 20.80
N MET A 100 2.51 -3.16 19.47
CA MET A 100 3.54 -3.82 18.68
C MET A 100 4.94 -3.25 18.94
N ALA A 101 5.06 -1.92 19.08
CA ALA A 101 6.30 -1.25 19.42
C ALA A 101 6.85 -1.70 20.77
N GLY A 102 5.97 -1.86 21.77
CA GLY A 102 6.32 -2.39 23.08
C GLY A 102 6.81 -3.84 23.03
N LEU A 103 6.18 -4.68 22.20
CA LEU A 103 6.61 -6.07 22.00
C LEU A 103 8.03 -6.16 21.40
N ILE A 104 8.33 -5.34 20.39
CA ILE A 104 9.61 -5.42 19.67
C ILE A 104 10.71 -4.52 20.24
N GLY A 105 10.39 -3.66 21.22
CA GLY A 105 11.34 -2.73 21.82
C GLY A 105 11.87 -1.67 20.85
N SER A 106 11.04 -1.18 19.92
CA SER A 106 11.43 -0.13 18.96
C SER A 106 11.45 1.27 19.58
N ASN A 107 12.21 2.20 18.99
CA ASN A 107 12.08 3.63 19.31
C ASN A 107 10.83 4.19 18.60
N HIS A 108 9.70 4.24 19.32
CA HIS A 108 8.39 4.52 18.73
C HIS A 108 8.03 6.00 18.72
N HIS A 109 7.61 6.47 17.55
CA HIS A 109 7.23 7.86 17.28
C HIS A 109 5.78 7.92 16.80
N GLU A 110 5.00 8.78 17.45
CA GLU A 110 3.57 8.94 17.18
C GLU A 110 3.27 10.40 16.82
N LYS A 111 2.55 10.63 15.70
CA LYS A 111 2.03 11.97 15.34
C LYS A 111 0.52 11.95 15.24
N LEU A 112 -0.12 12.70 16.15
CA LEU A 112 -1.54 12.99 16.09
C LEU A 112 -1.78 14.09 15.04
N LEU A 113 -2.61 13.79 14.05
CA LEU A 113 -2.91 14.69 12.94
C LEU A 113 -4.14 15.55 13.22
N SER A 114 -4.14 16.75 12.65
CA SER A 114 -5.30 17.66 12.60
C SER A 114 -5.89 17.75 11.19
N VAL A 115 -7.12 18.25 11.08
CA VAL A 115 -7.73 18.59 9.78
C VAL A 115 -6.89 19.62 9.01
N GLY A 116 -6.23 20.52 9.74
CA GLY A 116 -5.32 21.50 9.16
C GLY A 116 -4.10 20.87 8.50
N ASP A 117 -3.55 19.79 9.08
CA ASP A 117 -2.43 19.05 8.47
C ASP A 117 -2.85 18.42 7.15
N VAL A 118 -4.01 17.76 7.11
CA VAL A 118 -4.56 17.12 5.90
C VAL A 118 -4.84 18.16 4.82
N THR A 119 -5.49 19.27 5.19
CA THR A 119 -5.83 20.36 4.27
C THR A 119 -4.56 20.99 3.67
N ARG A 120 -3.54 21.21 4.50
CA ARG A 120 -2.26 21.81 4.09
C ARG A 120 -1.57 20.99 3.01
N VAL A 121 -1.57 19.67 3.14
CA VAL A 121 -0.78 18.79 2.26
C VAL A 121 -1.55 18.28 1.05
N LEU A 122 -2.88 18.41 0.99
CA LEU A 122 -3.71 17.79 -0.06
C LEU A 122 -3.23 18.11 -1.47
N ALA A 123 -2.99 19.40 -1.78
CA ALA A 123 -2.50 19.81 -3.09
C ALA A 123 -1.08 19.29 -3.40
N SER A 124 -0.19 19.28 -2.40
CA SER A 124 1.15 18.70 -2.54
C SER A 124 1.08 17.18 -2.75
N ALA A 125 0.23 16.47 -2.02
CA ALA A 125 0.05 15.04 -2.17
C ALA A 125 -0.46 14.70 -3.58
N ILE A 126 -1.44 15.44 -4.11
CA ILE A 126 -1.92 15.29 -5.50
C ILE A 126 -0.82 15.62 -6.51
N TYR A 127 -0.05 16.68 -6.27
CA TYR A 127 1.08 17.05 -7.12
C TYR A 127 2.11 15.92 -7.23
N TYR A 128 2.59 15.39 -6.11
CA TYR A 128 3.58 14.31 -6.13
C TYR A 128 2.99 12.99 -6.62
N LEU A 129 1.75 12.68 -6.25
CA LEU A 129 1.07 11.46 -6.68
C LEU A 129 0.86 11.43 -8.20
N GLU A 130 0.62 12.58 -8.82
CA GLU A 130 0.25 12.71 -10.24
C GLU A 130 -1.04 11.94 -10.57
N SER A 131 -1.98 11.88 -9.62
CA SER A 131 -3.30 11.25 -9.79
C SER A 131 -4.36 11.96 -8.95
N PHE A 132 -5.61 11.84 -9.40
CA PHE A 132 -6.81 12.31 -8.69
C PHE A 132 -7.74 11.16 -8.29
N GLU A 133 -7.31 9.91 -8.46
CA GLU A 133 -8.07 8.72 -8.07
C GLU A 133 -8.29 8.72 -6.54
N ASP A 134 -9.55 8.54 -6.13
CA ASP A 134 -10.02 8.78 -4.77
C ASP A 134 -9.24 8.00 -3.70
N SER A 135 -9.10 6.69 -3.87
CA SER A 135 -8.39 5.82 -2.92
C SER A 135 -6.89 6.14 -2.85
N CYS A 136 -6.29 6.43 -4.01
CA CYS A 136 -4.88 6.78 -4.12
C CYS A 136 -4.58 8.11 -3.46
N VAL A 137 -5.43 9.12 -3.62
CA VAL A 137 -5.27 10.43 -2.96
C VAL A 137 -5.32 10.27 -1.44
N HIS A 138 -6.28 9.51 -0.90
CA HIS A 138 -6.35 9.25 0.54
C HIS A 138 -5.08 8.59 1.08
N GLY A 139 -4.61 7.53 0.40
CA GLY A 139 -3.39 6.85 0.79
C GLY A 139 -2.12 7.69 0.58
N ALA A 140 -2.09 8.55 -0.44
CA ALA A 140 -0.97 9.45 -0.70
C ALA A 140 -0.87 10.53 0.38
N VAL A 141 -1.98 11.14 0.81
CA VAL A 141 -1.98 12.11 1.91
C VAL A 141 -1.48 11.46 3.21
N ALA A 142 -1.96 10.25 3.51
CA ALA A 142 -1.51 9.51 4.70
C ALA A 142 0.00 9.22 4.65
N HIS A 143 0.51 8.72 3.52
CA HIS A 143 1.94 8.45 3.35
C HIS A 143 2.78 9.73 3.33
N TYR A 144 2.28 10.81 2.74
CA TYR A 144 2.98 12.10 2.68
C TYR A 144 3.22 12.64 4.09
N LEU A 145 2.17 12.64 4.93
CA LEU A 145 2.30 13.08 6.33
C LEU A 145 3.20 12.16 7.16
N ALA A 146 3.16 10.85 6.89
CA ALA A 146 4.04 9.89 7.56
C ALA A 146 5.51 10.06 7.16
N ALA A 147 5.78 10.27 5.86
CA ALA A 147 7.11 10.52 5.34
C ALA A 147 7.65 11.89 5.80
N GLU A 148 6.82 12.95 5.79
CA GLU A 148 7.17 14.26 6.37
C GLU A 148 7.58 14.11 7.84
N PHE A 149 6.83 13.32 8.61
CA PHE A 149 7.12 13.08 10.02
C PHE A 149 8.40 12.27 10.24
N ALA A 150 8.63 11.21 9.47
CA ALA A 150 9.84 10.40 9.56
C ALA A 150 11.09 11.22 9.16
N ALA A 151 11.02 11.97 8.07
CA ALA A 151 12.12 12.84 7.62
C ALA A 151 12.45 13.92 8.67
N ALA A 152 11.44 14.50 9.32
CA ALA A 152 11.65 15.46 10.41
C ALA A 152 12.36 14.84 11.63
N ASN A 153 12.33 13.52 11.78
CA ASN A 153 13.06 12.77 12.81
C ASN A 153 14.40 12.20 12.29
N GLY A 154 14.86 12.63 11.11
CA GLY A 154 16.17 12.27 10.55
C GLY A 154 16.20 10.91 9.86
N THR A 155 15.06 10.26 9.64
CA THR A 155 14.96 8.99 8.92
C THR A 155 15.14 9.20 7.43
N THR A 156 15.94 8.35 6.79
CA THR A 156 16.28 8.46 5.36
C THR A 156 15.96 7.19 4.57
N CYS A 157 15.87 6.03 5.24
CA CYS A 157 15.53 4.77 4.59
C CYS A 157 14.63 3.90 5.46
N MET A 158 13.46 3.53 4.93
CA MET A 158 12.43 2.87 5.71
C MET A 158 11.97 1.53 5.14
N LEU A 159 11.60 0.60 6.01
CA LEU A 159 10.82 -0.58 5.63
C LEU A 159 9.31 -0.27 5.63
N CYS A 160 8.57 -0.97 4.76
CA CYS A 160 7.11 -0.92 4.74
C CYS A 160 6.48 -2.30 4.45
N GLY A 161 5.19 -2.45 4.78
CA GLY A 161 4.43 -3.68 4.59
C GLY A 161 3.67 -3.78 3.26
N GLU A 162 3.93 -2.89 2.31
CA GLU A 162 3.21 -2.80 1.04
C GLU A 162 3.55 -3.99 0.12
N GLY A 163 2.57 -4.43 -0.69
CA GLY A 163 2.67 -5.65 -1.51
C GLY A 163 2.04 -6.89 -0.86
N ALA A 164 1.79 -6.87 0.45
CA ALA A 164 1.16 -8.02 1.12
C ALA A 164 -0.30 -8.24 0.66
N ASP A 165 -1.06 -7.15 0.44
CA ASP A 165 -2.47 -7.23 0.06
C ASP A 165 -2.66 -7.90 -1.31
N GLU A 166 -1.85 -7.52 -2.29
CA GLU A 166 -1.89 -7.99 -3.67
C GLU A 166 -1.52 -9.48 -3.78
N PHE A 167 -0.48 -9.91 -3.07
CA PHE A 167 0.05 -11.27 -3.22
C PHE A 167 -0.56 -12.30 -2.25
N LEU A 168 -1.09 -11.86 -1.10
CA LEU A 168 -1.63 -12.72 -0.05
C LEU A 168 -3.15 -12.58 0.14
N GLY A 169 -3.84 -11.94 -0.82
CA GLY A 169 -5.31 -11.90 -0.85
C GLY A 169 -5.92 -11.04 0.26
N GLY A 170 -5.39 -9.84 0.44
CA GLY A 170 -5.77 -8.89 1.50
C GLY A 170 -6.99 -8.02 1.23
N TYR A 171 -7.45 -7.96 -0.02
CA TYR A 171 -8.59 -7.15 -0.43
C TYR A 171 -9.93 -7.83 -0.12
N HIS A 172 -10.84 -7.10 0.50
CA HIS A 172 -12.16 -7.61 0.90
C HIS A 172 -13.02 -7.93 -0.33
N GLU A 173 -12.76 -7.22 -1.43
CA GLU A 173 -13.42 -7.32 -2.73
C GLU A 173 -13.25 -8.73 -3.32
N LEU A 174 -12.13 -9.41 -3.04
CA LEU A 174 -11.93 -10.81 -3.46
C LEU A 174 -12.98 -11.76 -2.89
N LYS A 175 -13.70 -11.37 -1.82
CA LYS A 175 -14.81 -12.17 -1.27
C LYS A 175 -16.04 -12.16 -2.17
N GLN A 176 -16.18 -11.16 -3.03
CA GLN A 176 -17.32 -10.97 -3.94
C GLN A 176 -17.19 -11.79 -5.23
N ALA A 177 -15.99 -12.26 -5.56
CA ALA A 177 -15.77 -13.14 -6.71
C ALA A 177 -16.56 -14.45 -6.55
N GLY A 178 -17.28 -14.83 -7.61
CA GLY A 178 -18.17 -15.99 -7.65
C GLY A 178 -17.47 -17.31 -8.00
N SER A 179 -16.21 -17.27 -8.44
CA SER A 179 -15.45 -18.48 -8.80
C SER A 179 -13.94 -18.33 -8.53
N LYS A 180 -13.23 -19.47 -8.46
CA LYS A 180 -11.76 -19.48 -8.34
C LYS A 180 -11.08 -18.79 -9.52
N ALA A 181 -11.57 -19.00 -10.75
CA ALA A 181 -11.02 -18.37 -11.94
C ALA A 181 -11.15 -16.83 -11.89
N GLU A 182 -12.30 -16.33 -11.40
CA GLU A 182 -12.51 -14.89 -11.23
C GLU A 182 -11.60 -14.30 -10.16
N VAL A 183 -11.37 -15.03 -9.05
CA VAL A 183 -10.41 -14.62 -8.03
C VAL A 183 -9.00 -14.49 -8.60
N ASP A 184 -8.56 -15.48 -9.38
CA ASP A 184 -7.22 -15.47 -10.00
C ASP A 184 -7.10 -14.28 -10.97
N GLU A 185 -8.12 -14.04 -11.79
CA GLU A 185 -8.16 -12.91 -12.74
C GLU A 185 -8.13 -11.55 -12.04
N VAL A 186 -8.93 -11.35 -10.99
CA VAL A 186 -8.94 -10.11 -10.21
C VAL A 186 -7.60 -9.92 -9.49
N THR A 187 -7.01 -10.99 -8.96
CA THR A 187 -5.69 -10.94 -8.31
C THR A 187 -4.61 -10.52 -9.29
N ASP A 188 -4.56 -11.12 -10.48
CA ASP A 188 -3.60 -10.76 -11.51
C ASP A 188 -3.80 -9.32 -12.00
N TYR A 189 -5.05 -8.87 -12.16
CA TYR A 189 -5.36 -7.48 -12.45
C TYR A 189 -4.81 -6.54 -11.38
N LEU A 190 -5.13 -6.77 -10.09
CA LEU A 190 -4.66 -5.94 -8.98
C LEU A 190 -3.14 -5.87 -8.90
N ILE A 191 -2.44 -6.99 -9.08
CA ILE A 191 -0.97 -7.00 -9.12
C ILE A 191 -0.45 -6.20 -10.33
N SER A 192 -1.05 -6.39 -11.51
CA SER A 192 -0.64 -5.66 -12.71
C SER A 192 -0.93 -4.16 -12.63
N ASN A 193 -1.94 -3.75 -11.86
CA ASN A 193 -2.34 -2.35 -11.66
C ASN A 193 -1.73 -1.70 -10.41
N ALA A 194 -0.95 -2.45 -9.61
CA ALA A 194 -0.39 -1.97 -8.35
C ALA A 194 0.53 -0.74 -8.55
N TYR A 195 1.20 -0.66 -9.70
CA TYR A 195 2.07 0.47 -10.06
C TYR A 195 1.32 1.77 -10.39
N HIS A 196 0.01 1.72 -10.61
CA HIS A 196 -0.87 2.89 -10.75
C HIS A 196 -1.65 3.23 -9.48
N THR A 197 -1.52 2.39 -8.46
CA THR A 197 -2.38 2.47 -7.27
C THR A 197 -1.53 2.43 -6.00
N GLY A 198 -1.50 1.29 -5.30
CA GLY A 198 -0.82 1.12 -4.02
C GLY A 198 0.66 1.51 -4.05
N LEU A 199 1.37 1.15 -5.11
CA LEU A 199 2.81 1.40 -5.23
C LEU A 199 3.13 2.81 -5.72
N GLN A 200 2.28 3.42 -6.55
CA GLN A 200 2.45 4.82 -6.97
C GLN A 200 2.37 5.76 -5.78
N ARG A 201 1.32 5.62 -4.96
CA ARG A 201 1.13 6.49 -3.78
C ARG A 201 2.21 6.30 -2.73
N LEU A 202 2.76 5.10 -2.61
CA LEU A 202 3.88 4.82 -1.71
C LEU A 202 5.15 5.50 -2.24
N ASP A 203 5.51 5.23 -3.50
CA ASP A 203 6.73 5.75 -4.09
C ASP A 203 6.77 7.28 -4.10
N ARG A 204 5.72 7.90 -4.60
CA ARG A 204 5.68 9.35 -4.77
C ARG A 204 5.66 10.11 -3.45
N ALA A 205 4.92 9.62 -2.46
CA ALA A 205 4.84 10.26 -1.16
C ALA A 205 6.17 10.21 -0.38
N PHE A 206 6.88 9.08 -0.43
CA PHE A 206 8.17 8.94 0.25
C PHE A 206 9.27 9.74 -0.43
N ASN A 207 9.35 9.69 -1.77
CA ASN A 207 10.32 10.47 -2.54
C ASN A 207 10.10 11.99 -2.41
N ALA A 208 8.86 12.45 -2.17
CA ALA A 208 8.58 13.85 -1.87
C ALA A 208 9.34 14.38 -0.63
N HIS A 209 9.75 13.49 0.26
CA HIS A 209 10.52 13.81 1.47
C HIS A 209 11.94 13.20 1.46
N SER A 210 12.44 12.80 0.28
CA SER A 210 13.77 12.18 0.12
C SER A 210 13.98 10.94 1.00
N ILE A 211 12.92 10.17 1.25
CA ILE A 211 13.01 8.89 1.97
C ILE A 211 13.00 7.76 0.96
N GLU A 212 14.04 6.92 1.01
CA GLU A 212 14.02 5.63 0.32
C GLU A 212 13.11 4.66 1.09
N TYR A 213 12.23 3.93 0.40
CA TYR A 213 11.43 2.89 1.03
C TYR A 213 11.78 1.51 0.44
N ARG A 214 11.71 0.48 1.28
CA ARG A 214 12.02 -0.90 0.92
C ARG A 214 10.84 -1.80 1.33
N PRO A 215 10.08 -2.36 0.38
CA PRO A 215 8.94 -3.24 0.65
C PRO A 215 9.34 -4.74 0.56
N PRO A 216 9.61 -5.45 1.68
CA PRO A 216 10.10 -6.83 1.62
C PRO A 216 9.10 -7.83 1.03
N PHE A 217 7.80 -7.52 1.10
CA PHE A 217 6.76 -8.33 0.45
C PHE A 217 6.85 -8.32 -1.09
N LEU A 218 7.48 -7.31 -1.68
CA LEU A 218 7.74 -7.24 -3.12
C LEU A 218 9.07 -7.88 -3.54
N ASP A 219 9.81 -8.50 -2.62
CA ASP A 219 10.96 -9.31 -3.00
C ASP A 219 10.54 -10.39 -4.00
N ARG A 220 11.34 -10.58 -5.05
CA ARG A 220 10.98 -11.49 -6.15
C ARG A 220 10.73 -12.92 -5.68
N HIS A 221 11.47 -13.41 -4.68
CA HIS A 221 11.30 -14.79 -4.21
C HIS A 221 10.03 -14.92 -3.38
N VAL A 222 9.70 -13.90 -2.59
CA VAL A 222 8.43 -13.81 -1.85
C VAL A 222 7.25 -13.76 -2.83
N THR A 223 7.27 -12.84 -3.80
CA THR A 223 6.18 -12.68 -4.77
C THR A 223 6.01 -13.90 -5.67
N ASN A 224 7.10 -14.49 -6.18
CA ASN A 224 7.05 -15.72 -6.97
C ASN A 224 6.48 -16.90 -6.16
N PHE A 225 6.86 -17.02 -4.89
CA PHE A 225 6.29 -18.04 -4.00
C PHE A 225 4.81 -17.81 -3.73
N CYS A 226 4.42 -16.59 -3.34
CA CYS A 226 3.03 -16.25 -3.04
C CYS A 226 2.07 -16.46 -4.22
N ARG A 227 2.54 -16.29 -5.46
CA ARG A 227 1.76 -16.61 -6.68
C ARG A 227 1.38 -18.09 -6.79
N ASN A 228 2.16 -18.99 -6.20
CA ASN A 228 1.90 -20.43 -6.22
C ASN A 228 1.02 -20.91 -5.07
N ILE A 229 0.84 -20.10 -4.01
CA ILE A 229 -0.03 -20.43 -2.88
C ILE A 229 -1.50 -20.43 -3.35
N PRO A 230 -2.25 -21.54 -3.19
CA PRO A 230 -3.68 -21.58 -3.50
C PRO A 230 -4.46 -20.47 -2.79
N HIS A 231 -5.40 -19.84 -3.48
CA HIS A 231 -6.20 -18.77 -2.89
C HIS A 231 -6.98 -19.21 -1.64
N GLU A 232 -7.42 -20.47 -1.59
CA GLU A 232 -8.08 -21.07 -0.42
C GLU A 232 -7.19 -21.10 0.84
N TRP A 233 -5.87 -20.91 0.72
CA TRP A 233 -4.96 -20.76 1.85
C TRP A 233 -4.63 -19.29 2.14
N LYS A 234 -5.07 -18.37 1.29
CA LYS A 234 -4.98 -16.93 1.52
C LYS A 234 -6.20 -16.42 2.32
N GLN A 235 -7.27 -17.19 2.38
CA GLN A 235 -8.49 -16.90 3.15
C GLN A 235 -8.84 -18.06 4.09
N PHE A 236 -9.48 -17.79 5.23
CA PHE A 236 -9.88 -18.85 6.16
C PHE A 236 -11.25 -18.66 6.82
N GLY A 237 -11.92 -19.79 7.02
CA GLY A 237 -13.21 -19.88 7.73
C GLY A 237 -14.39 -19.33 6.92
N SER A 238 -15.59 -19.44 7.50
CA SER A 238 -16.82 -18.91 6.90
C SER A 238 -16.78 -17.39 6.68
N ASN A 239 -16.01 -16.67 7.48
CA ASN A 239 -15.86 -15.21 7.41
C ASN A 239 -14.80 -14.77 6.38
N LYS A 240 -14.13 -15.73 5.71
CA LYS A 240 -13.04 -15.50 4.74
C LYS A 240 -12.01 -14.51 5.26
N ILE A 241 -11.44 -14.75 6.44
CA ILE A 241 -10.41 -13.88 7.02
C ILE A 241 -9.21 -13.84 6.08
N GLU A 242 -8.77 -12.64 5.71
CA GLU A 242 -7.73 -12.40 4.70
C GLU A 242 -6.33 -12.74 5.23
N LYS A 243 -5.40 -13.00 4.30
CA LYS A 243 -3.98 -13.28 4.56
C LYS A 243 -3.74 -14.41 5.55
N TRP A 244 -4.57 -15.45 5.52
CA TRP A 244 -4.51 -16.52 6.51
C TRP A 244 -3.14 -17.21 6.57
N ILE A 245 -2.53 -17.52 5.43
CA ILE A 245 -1.20 -18.14 5.40
C ILE A 245 -0.12 -17.29 6.09
N LEU A 246 -0.22 -15.96 5.98
CA LEU A 246 0.69 -15.03 6.66
C LEU A 246 0.44 -15.05 8.18
N ARG A 247 -0.82 -15.01 8.60
CA ARG A 247 -1.18 -15.14 10.03
C ARG A 247 -0.67 -16.46 10.58
N LYS A 248 -0.84 -17.56 9.86
CA LYS A 248 -0.34 -18.88 10.25
C LYS A 248 1.18 -18.90 10.40
N ALA A 249 1.92 -18.22 9.52
CA ALA A 249 3.39 -18.15 9.56
C ALA A 249 3.94 -17.43 10.81
N PHE A 250 3.17 -16.50 11.39
CA PHE A 250 3.60 -15.63 12.49
C PHE A 250 2.69 -15.68 13.73
N ALA A 251 1.76 -16.64 13.81
CA ALA A 251 0.75 -16.71 14.88
C ALA A 251 1.35 -16.82 16.29
N ALA A 252 2.53 -17.43 16.41
CA ALA A 252 3.23 -17.59 17.69
C ALA A 252 4.04 -16.35 18.10
N ASP A 253 4.28 -15.41 17.18
CA ASP A 253 5.18 -14.28 17.39
C ASP A 253 4.44 -12.93 17.49
N LEU A 254 3.14 -12.89 17.16
CA LEU A 254 2.32 -11.68 17.16
C LEU A 254 1.27 -11.70 18.29
N PRO A 255 0.93 -10.54 18.87
CA PRO A 255 -0.20 -10.44 19.79
C PRO A 255 -1.51 -10.87 19.13
N GLU A 256 -2.40 -11.50 19.89
CA GLU A 256 -3.69 -11.98 19.38
C GLU A 256 -4.52 -10.85 18.76
N SER A 257 -4.45 -9.65 19.35
CA SER A 257 -5.08 -8.41 18.89
C SER A 257 -4.66 -8.00 17.47
N ILE A 258 -3.46 -8.38 17.03
CA ILE A 258 -2.90 -8.11 15.70
C ILE A 258 -3.12 -9.32 14.80
N ALA A 259 -2.80 -10.52 15.28
CA ALA A 259 -2.86 -11.76 14.53
C ALA A 259 -4.27 -12.10 14.02
N ASN A 260 -5.32 -11.71 14.74
CA ASN A 260 -6.73 -12.00 14.40
C ASN A 260 -7.51 -10.78 13.88
N ARG A 261 -6.87 -9.60 13.75
CA ARG A 261 -7.52 -8.36 13.30
C ARG A 261 -8.01 -8.45 11.85
N VAL A 262 -9.22 -8.00 11.57
CA VAL A 262 -9.70 -7.75 10.20
C VAL A 262 -8.86 -6.64 9.55
N LYS A 263 -8.52 -6.81 8.27
CA LYS A 263 -7.68 -5.83 7.55
C LYS A 263 -8.37 -4.47 7.51
N SER A 264 -7.58 -3.41 7.70
CA SER A 264 -7.98 -2.03 7.45
C SER A 264 -6.98 -1.37 6.49
N PRO A 265 -7.42 -0.61 5.48
CA PRO A 265 -6.53 0.23 4.67
C PRO A 265 -5.83 1.28 5.53
N PHE A 266 -4.59 1.64 5.18
CA PHE A 266 -3.80 2.60 5.97
C PHE A 266 -4.48 3.96 6.13
N ALA A 267 -5.03 4.52 5.05
CA ALA A 267 -5.73 5.81 5.11
C ALA A 267 -6.96 5.77 6.03
N SER A 268 -7.72 4.68 6.01
CA SER A 268 -8.89 4.48 6.88
C SER A 268 -8.49 4.24 8.33
N GLY A 269 -7.45 3.44 8.56
CA GLY A 269 -6.89 3.20 9.90
C GLY A 269 -6.27 4.46 10.53
N ALA A 270 -5.78 5.39 9.71
CA ALA A 270 -5.33 6.71 10.12
C ALA A 270 -6.47 7.76 10.18
N GLY A 271 -7.67 7.45 9.66
CA GLY A 271 -8.82 8.36 9.60
C GLY A 271 -8.73 9.47 8.55
N ILE A 272 -7.81 9.37 7.59
CA ILE A 272 -7.56 10.38 6.56
C ILE A 272 -8.67 10.43 5.52
N ASP A 273 -9.18 9.26 5.10
CA ASP A 273 -10.24 9.12 4.11
C ASP A 273 -11.53 9.87 4.49
N LYS A 274 -11.87 9.91 5.77
CA LYS A 274 -13.00 10.69 6.29
C LYS A 274 -12.75 12.18 6.16
N ILE A 275 -11.59 12.65 6.60
CA ILE A 275 -11.26 14.08 6.60
C ILE A 275 -11.15 14.65 5.19
N THR A 276 -10.52 13.92 4.27
CA THR A 276 -10.39 14.36 2.88
C THR A 276 -11.75 14.43 2.17
N LYS A 277 -12.67 13.50 2.46
CA LYS A 277 -14.06 13.57 1.99
C LYS A 277 -14.81 14.76 2.57
N GLU A 278 -14.71 15.00 3.88
CA GLU A 278 -15.32 16.17 4.53
C GLU A 278 -14.81 17.50 3.94
N ILE A 279 -13.50 17.58 3.62
CA ILE A 279 -12.91 18.74 2.93
C ILE A 279 -13.54 18.91 1.55
N ALA A 280 -13.70 17.83 0.78
CA ALA A 280 -14.27 17.89 -0.57
C ALA A 280 -15.75 18.31 -0.57
N GLU A 281 -16.55 17.79 0.37
CA GLU A 281 -17.97 18.12 0.54
C GLU A 281 -18.21 19.60 0.87
N GLN A 282 -17.23 20.28 1.46
CA GLN A 282 -17.27 21.74 1.69
C GLN A 282 -16.93 22.57 0.45
N ARG A 283 -16.40 21.93 -0.61
CA ARG A 283 -15.83 22.61 -1.80
C ARG A 283 -16.60 22.32 -3.08
N ILE A 284 -17.27 21.18 -3.14
CA ILE A 284 -18.03 20.70 -4.30
C ILE A 284 -19.45 20.35 -3.85
N SER A 285 -20.45 20.82 -4.58
CA SER A 285 -21.84 20.48 -4.32
C SER A 285 -22.31 19.25 -5.09
N GLN A 286 -23.36 18.57 -4.60
CA GLN A 286 -23.94 17.42 -5.29
C GLN A 286 -24.47 17.80 -6.68
N GLU A 287 -25.01 19.02 -6.84
CA GLU A 287 -25.48 19.51 -8.13
C GLU A 287 -24.35 19.63 -9.17
N GLU A 288 -23.11 19.86 -8.75
CA GLU A 288 -21.96 19.90 -9.66
C GLU A 288 -21.60 18.50 -10.15
N LEU A 289 -21.68 17.49 -9.29
CA LEU A 289 -21.45 16.09 -9.64
C LEU A 289 -22.58 15.53 -10.51
N ASP A 290 -23.84 15.90 -10.22
CA ASP A 290 -25.03 15.46 -10.96
C ASP A 290 -25.07 15.97 -12.42
N ARG A 291 -24.32 17.03 -12.74
CA ARG A 291 -24.08 17.46 -14.13
C ARG A 291 -23.21 16.48 -14.91
N ASN A 292 -22.75 15.41 -14.25
CA ASN A 292 -21.93 14.33 -14.80
C ASN A 292 -20.68 14.86 -15.53
N PRO A 293 -19.82 15.64 -14.84
CA PRO A 293 -18.59 16.14 -15.44
C PRO A 293 -17.64 14.99 -15.77
N GLU A 294 -16.76 15.23 -16.74
CA GLU A 294 -15.74 14.29 -17.18
C GLU A 294 -14.36 14.96 -17.09
N ALA A 295 -13.35 14.18 -16.69
CA ALA A 295 -11.96 14.58 -16.82
C ALA A 295 -11.58 14.70 -18.30
N ASP A 296 -10.44 15.33 -18.63
CA ASP A 296 -10.01 15.43 -20.04
C ASP A 296 -9.77 14.07 -20.70
N SER A 297 -9.60 13.00 -19.89
CA SER A 297 -9.50 11.62 -20.34
C SER A 297 -10.86 10.98 -20.68
N GLY A 298 -11.97 11.66 -20.42
CA GLY A 298 -13.34 11.13 -20.51
C GLY A 298 -13.78 10.34 -19.27
N LEU A 299 -12.96 10.30 -18.22
CA LEU A 299 -13.27 9.61 -16.98
C LEU A 299 -14.32 10.40 -16.19
N ARG A 300 -15.43 9.72 -15.83
CA ARG A 300 -16.51 10.27 -15.00
C ARG A 300 -16.22 10.11 -13.53
N PHE A 301 -16.56 11.11 -12.74
CA PHE A 301 -16.33 11.11 -11.31
C PHE A 301 -17.40 10.33 -10.54
N ASN A 302 -16.98 9.49 -9.61
CA ASN A 302 -17.87 8.66 -8.78
C ASN A 302 -18.19 9.31 -7.42
N SER A 303 -17.47 10.36 -7.03
CA SER A 303 -17.63 11.02 -5.74
C SER A 303 -17.31 12.52 -5.81
N LEU A 304 -17.81 13.28 -4.84
CA LEU A 304 -17.48 14.70 -4.65
C LEU A 304 -15.97 14.89 -4.42
N ALA A 305 -15.35 13.94 -3.70
CA ALA A 305 -13.92 13.87 -3.46
C ALA A 305 -13.12 13.77 -4.76
N GLU A 306 -13.44 12.80 -5.62
CA GLU A 306 -12.74 12.60 -6.89
C GLU A 306 -12.87 13.82 -7.82
N LEU A 307 -14.05 14.45 -7.88
CA LEU A 307 -14.26 15.69 -8.64
C LEU A 307 -13.44 16.86 -8.05
N TYR A 308 -13.38 16.98 -6.72
CA TYR A 308 -12.57 18.01 -6.06
C TYR A 308 -11.07 17.81 -6.36
N TYR A 309 -10.58 16.58 -6.21
CA TYR A 309 -9.18 16.25 -6.48
C TYR A 309 -8.83 16.49 -7.93
N TYR A 310 -9.74 16.20 -8.87
CA TYR A 310 -9.53 16.52 -10.28
C TYR A 310 -9.36 18.02 -10.54
N ARG A 311 -10.10 18.90 -9.84
CA ARG A 311 -9.90 20.36 -9.98
C ARG A 311 -8.50 20.79 -9.56
N ILE A 312 -8.05 20.30 -8.41
CA ILE A 312 -6.69 20.56 -7.92
C ILE A 312 -5.66 20.01 -8.92
N PHE A 313 -5.85 18.76 -9.35
CA PHE A 313 -4.98 18.10 -10.32
C PHE A 313 -4.91 18.89 -11.64
N LYS A 314 -6.04 19.40 -12.14
CA LYS A 314 -6.11 20.15 -13.40
C LYS A 314 -5.41 21.50 -13.31
N GLU A 315 -5.44 22.16 -12.15
CA GLU A 315 -4.67 23.37 -11.90
C GLU A 315 -3.15 23.10 -11.89
N LEU A 316 -2.74 21.97 -11.31
CA LEU A 316 -1.33 21.56 -11.23
C LEU A 316 -0.79 21.00 -12.56
N PHE A 317 -1.63 20.28 -13.30
CA PHE A 317 -1.31 19.57 -14.54
C PHE A 317 -2.32 19.97 -15.64
N PRO A 318 -2.18 21.17 -16.23
CA PRO A 318 -3.14 21.68 -17.20
C PRO A 318 -3.13 20.92 -18.54
N ASP A 319 -2.04 20.22 -18.87
CA ASP A 319 -1.95 19.43 -20.10
C ASP A 319 -2.84 18.15 -20.01
N PRO A 320 -3.81 17.97 -20.93
CA PRO A 320 -4.71 16.81 -20.93
C PRO A 320 -4.03 15.44 -20.99
N SER A 321 -2.75 15.36 -21.33
CA SER A 321 -2.03 14.09 -21.39
C SER A 321 -1.76 13.47 -20.03
N TYR A 322 -1.79 14.23 -18.93
CA TYR A 322 -1.62 13.70 -17.57
C TYR A 322 -2.88 12.97 -17.09
N SER A 323 -4.08 13.50 -17.36
CA SER A 323 -5.33 12.85 -16.93
C SER A 323 -5.54 11.48 -17.55
N ARG A 324 -4.94 11.21 -18.72
CA ARG A 324 -4.96 9.90 -19.40
C ARG A 324 -4.08 8.84 -18.72
N LEU A 325 -3.21 9.24 -17.81
CA LEU A 325 -2.35 8.32 -17.04
C LEU A 325 -3.02 7.88 -15.73
N VAL A 326 -4.12 8.53 -15.34
CA VAL A 326 -4.86 8.18 -14.12
C VAL A 326 -5.71 6.95 -14.38
N ILE A 327 -5.41 5.87 -13.67
CA ILE A 327 -6.20 4.63 -13.67
C ILE A 327 -6.93 4.50 -12.34
N ARG A 328 -8.21 4.11 -12.41
CA ARG A 328 -9.01 3.89 -11.21
C ARG A 328 -8.63 2.56 -10.55
N TRP A 329 -8.59 2.56 -9.21
CA TRP A 329 -8.58 1.31 -8.47
C TRP A 329 -10.00 0.74 -8.47
N ASP A 330 -10.30 -0.18 -9.38
CA ASP A 330 -11.57 -0.90 -9.41
C ASP A 330 -11.33 -2.38 -9.76
N PRO A 331 -11.41 -3.30 -8.78
CA PRO A 331 -11.12 -4.71 -9.01
C PRO A 331 -12.10 -5.39 -9.99
N PHE A 332 -13.26 -4.80 -10.29
CA PHE A 332 -14.29 -5.39 -11.14
C PHE A 332 -14.55 -4.62 -12.43
N GLN A 333 -14.19 -3.34 -12.50
CA GLN A 333 -14.30 -2.55 -13.72
C GLN A 333 -13.04 -2.68 -14.57
N ARG A 334 -12.96 -3.83 -15.27
CA ARG A 334 -11.91 -4.18 -16.24
C ARG A 334 -12.16 -3.39 -17.53
N ARG A 335 -11.70 -2.14 -17.61
CA ARG A 335 -11.80 -1.31 -18.82
C ARG A 335 -10.45 -1.09 -19.47
#